data_AF-A0A2W4QY74-F1
#
_entry.id   AF-A0A2W4QY74-F1
#
_cell.length_a   1.000
_cell.length_b   1.000
_cell.length_c   1.000
_cell.angle_alpha   90.00
_cell.angle_beta   90.00
_cell.angle_gamma   90.00
#
_symmetry.space_group_name_H-M   'P 1'
#
loop_
_entity.id
_entity.type
_entity.pdbx_description
1 polymer ?
#
loop_
_entity_poly.entity_id
_entity_poly.type
_entity_poly.pdbx_seq_one_letter_code
_entity_poly.pdbx_strand_id
1 'polypeptide(L)'
;MAVNTAQIKSLLLPGLYKVMGDYEKIETQWSKIFKRQKSTMATESSVQMRMLGIAQLKTEGGATAMDNNAGQRFVYNATSFEVGLGYAITRKSIDDNLYKRDFNAANLSMIHSFQEYKETRAANIFNNGTTYDATIGGDGKPLFATDHPYDYGTWANRPSVDADLNETSLLQGMINIR
;
A
#
# COMPACT_ATOMS: atom_id res chain seq x y z
N MET A 1 -22.85 -7.98 17.94
CA MET A 1 -24.27 -8.36 18.10
C MET A 1 -24.67 -9.16 16.87
N ALA A 2 -25.18 -10.38 17.05
CA ALA A 2 -25.55 -11.22 15.91
C ALA A 2 -26.85 -10.72 15.26
N VAL A 3 -26.93 -10.84 13.93
CA VAL A 3 -28.14 -10.51 13.18
C VAL A 3 -29.27 -11.46 13.59
N ASN A 4 -30.40 -10.88 14.01
CA ASN A 4 -31.59 -11.60 14.45
C ASN A 4 -32.77 -11.43 13.47
N THR A 5 -33.81 -12.24 13.63
CA THR A 5 -34.97 -12.28 12.73
C THR A 5 -35.74 -10.97 12.66
N ALA A 6 -35.72 -10.17 13.74
CA ALA A 6 -36.36 -8.86 13.74
C ALA A 6 -35.65 -7.86 12.82
N GLN A 7 -34.32 -7.97 12.66
CA GLN A 7 -33.52 -7.10 11.82
C GLN A 7 -33.62 -7.43 10.32
N ILE A 8 -34.01 -8.66 9.99
CA ILE A 8 -34.12 -9.14 8.59
C ILE A 8 -35.54 -9.50 8.19
N LYS A 9 -36.57 -9.00 8.92
CA LYS A 9 -37.97 -9.44 8.76
C LYS A 9 -38.45 -9.39 7.31
N SER A 10 -38.10 -8.35 6.56
CA SER A 10 -38.48 -8.19 5.14
C SER A 10 -37.78 -9.15 4.20
N LEU A 11 -36.60 -9.65 4.58
CA LEU A 11 -35.85 -10.67 3.84
C LEU A 11 -36.43 -12.08 4.05
N LEU A 12 -37.24 -12.27 5.10
CA LEU A 12 -37.85 -13.55 5.46
C LEU A 12 -39.27 -13.73 4.88
N LEU A 13 -39.84 -12.70 4.25
CA LEU A 13 -41.21 -12.74 3.73
C LEU A 13 -41.27 -13.39 2.33
N PRO A 14 -42.27 -14.24 2.06
CA PRO A 14 -42.49 -14.80 0.73
C PRO A 14 -42.86 -13.68 -0.26
N GLY A 15 -42.28 -13.72 -1.46
CA GLY A 15 -42.47 -12.69 -2.50
C GLY A 15 -41.33 -11.67 -2.63
N LEU A 16 -40.23 -11.84 -1.90
CA LEU A 16 -39.02 -11.03 -2.06
C LEU A 16 -38.43 -11.20 -3.47
N TYR A 17 -38.52 -10.15 -4.28
CA TYR A 17 -38.10 -10.17 -5.68
C TYR A 17 -36.58 -10.10 -5.87
N LYS A 18 -35.88 -9.25 -5.12
CA LYS A 18 -34.42 -9.09 -5.17
C LYS A 18 -33.90 -8.40 -3.90
N VAL A 19 -32.74 -8.84 -3.43
CA VAL A 19 -31.91 -8.09 -2.47
C VAL A 19 -30.93 -7.24 -3.27
N MET A 20 -30.98 -5.92 -3.08
CA MET A 20 -30.10 -4.96 -3.76
C MET A 20 -29.12 -4.38 -2.74
N GLY A 21 -27.90 -4.08 -3.17
CA GLY A 21 -26.84 -3.57 -2.31
C GLY A 21 -25.46 -3.59 -2.95
N ASP A 22 -25.30 -4.40 -4.00
CA ASP A 22 -24.09 -4.39 -4.82
C ASP A 22 -24.19 -3.36 -5.96
N TYR A 23 -23.07 -2.70 -6.23
CA TYR A 23 -22.94 -1.66 -7.26
C TYR A 23 -21.62 -1.85 -8.00
N GLU A 24 -21.56 -1.38 -9.25
CA GLU A 24 -20.34 -1.46 -10.05
C GLU A 24 -19.23 -0.65 -9.38
N LYS A 25 -18.13 -1.33 -9.05
CA LYS A 25 -16.98 -0.73 -8.38
C LYS A 25 -15.86 -0.48 -9.37
N ILE A 26 -15.11 0.57 -9.10
CA ILE A 26 -13.85 0.85 -9.80
C ILE A 26 -12.90 -0.32 -9.56
N GLU A 27 -12.16 -0.70 -10.59
CA GLU A 27 -11.13 -1.74 -10.47
C GLU A 27 -10.09 -1.40 -9.40
N THR A 28 -9.52 -2.42 -8.78
CA THR A 28 -8.43 -2.24 -7.82
C THR A 28 -7.19 -1.67 -8.50
N GLN A 29 -6.64 -0.58 -7.96
CA GLN A 29 -5.44 0.10 -8.44
C GLN A 29 -4.21 -0.19 -7.58
N TRP A 30 -4.36 -0.56 -6.29
CA TRP A 30 -3.20 -0.77 -5.39
C TRP A 30 -2.19 -1.78 -5.95
N SER A 31 -2.67 -2.81 -6.66
CA SER A 31 -1.84 -3.87 -7.25
C SER A 31 -0.97 -3.41 -8.43
N LYS A 32 -1.32 -2.27 -9.07
CA LYS A 32 -0.53 -1.66 -10.15
C LYS A 32 0.61 -0.81 -9.60
N ILE A 33 0.48 -0.32 -8.37
CA ILE A 33 1.42 0.59 -7.72
C ILE A 33 2.43 -0.18 -6.87
N PHE A 34 1.98 -1.21 -6.15
CA PHE A 34 2.81 -1.96 -5.19
C PHE A 34 3.18 -3.36 -5.69
N LYS A 35 4.43 -3.77 -5.43
CA LYS A 35 4.87 -5.15 -5.64
C LYS A 35 4.45 -6.01 -4.45
N ARG A 36 3.93 -7.21 -4.72
CA ARG A 36 3.56 -8.18 -3.68
C ARG A 36 4.72 -9.13 -3.42
N GLN A 37 5.08 -9.29 -2.16
CA GLN A 37 6.04 -10.29 -1.71
C GLN A 37 5.40 -11.12 -0.60
N LYS A 38 5.76 -12.41 -0.55
CA LYS A 38 5.30 -13.31 0.50
C LYS A 38 6.23 -13.14 1.69
N SER A 39 5.68 -12.68 2.81
CA SER A 39 6.39 -12.65 4.08
C SER A 39 6.21 -13.97 4.84
N THR A 40 7.28 -14.43 5.49
CA THR A 40 7.23 -15.59 6.41
C THR A 40 7.47 -15.19 7.87
N MET A 41 7.85 -13.93 8.11
CA MET A 41 8.18 -13.41 9.45
C MET A 41 7.24 -12.26 9.85
N ALA A 42 7.11 -12.00 11.15
CA ALA A 42 6.29 -10.90 11.65
C ALA A 42 6.87 -9.52 11.28
N THR A 43 8.19 -9.43 11.14
CA THR A 43 8.88 -8.23 10.66
C THR A 43 10.01 -8.65 9.74
N GLU A 44 10.10 -8.02 8.57
CA GLU A 44 11.16 -8.21 7.60
C GLU A 44 11.84 -6.88 7.34
N SER A 45 13.17 -6.86 7.34
CA SER A 45 13.95 -5.66 7.10
C SER A 45 14.75 -5.80 5.81
N SER A 46 14.60 -4.86 4.88
CA SER A 46 15.46 -4.72 3.72
C SER A 46 16.50 -3.65 3.99
N VAL A 47 17.75 -3.92 3.61
CA VAL A 47 18.87 -3.02 3.85
C VAL A 47 19.55 -2.70 2.53
N GLN A 48 19.66 -1.41 2.24
CA GLN A 48 20.48 -0.93 1.14
C GLN A 48 21.91 -0.72 1.62
N MET A 49 22.88 -1.34 0.95
CA MET A 49 24.30 -1.10 1.16
C MET A 49 24.85 -0.08 0.16
N ARG A 50 25.78 0.75 0.61
CA ARG A 50 26.65 1.54 -0.27
C ARG A 50 27.58 0.59 -1.02
N MET A 51 27.41 0.52 -2.33
CA MET A 51 28.36 -0.18 -3.20
C MET A 51 29.66 0.62 -3.30
N LEU A 52 30.74 -0.06 -3.69
CA LEU A 52 32.05 0.56 -3.86
C LEU A 52 32.01 1.66 -4.94
N GLY A 53 32.79 2.71 -4.72
CA GLY A 53 33.03 3.75 -5.72
C GLY A 53 33.73 3.23 -6.99
N ILE A 54 33.81 4.10 -8.01
CA ILE A 54 34.52 3.81 -9.27
C ILE A 54 35.99 3.49 -9.00
N ALA A 55 36.51 2.47 -9.68
CA ALA A 55 37.92 2.11 -9.63
C ALA A 55 38.80 3.28 -10.13
N GLN A 56 39.81 3.64 -9.34
CA GLN A 56 40.75 4.72 -9.69
C GLN A 56 42.02 4.17 -10.33
N LEU A 57 42.64 4.97 -11.22
CA LEU A 57 43.92 4.61 -11.83
C LEU A 57 44.99 4.53 -10.75
N LYS A 58 45.61 3.36 -10.59
CA LYS A 58 46.69 3.13 -9.66
C LYS A 58 48.02 3.62 -10.26
N THR A 59 48.74 4.48 -9.55
CA THR A 59 50.11 4.85 -9.92
C THR A 59 51.08 3.71 -9.58
N GLU A 60 52.09 3.51 -10.42
CA GLU A 60 53.10 2.47 -10.20
C GLU A 60 53.84 2.69 -8.87
N GLY A 61 53.95 1.64 -8.06
CA GLY A 61 54.50 1.71 -6.70
C GLY A 61 53.57 2.30 -5.62
N GLY A 62 52.40 2.84 -6.00
CA GLY A 62 51.42 3.42 -5.07
C GLY A 62 50.56 2.38 -4.35
N ALA A 63 49.98 2.77 -3.21
CA ALA A 63 48.97 1.98 -2.51
C ALA A 63 47.66 1.91 -3.31
N THR A 64 46.94 0.80 -3.21
CA THR A 64 45.60 0.66 -3.80
C THR A 64 44.61 1.53 -3.01
N ALA A 65 43.82 2.37 -3.69
CA ALA A 65 42.77 3.15 -3.04
C ALA A 65 41.71 2.21 -2.42
N MET A 66 41.46 2.38 -1.13
CA MET A 66 40.42 1.64 -0.39
C MET A 66 39.22 2.55 -0.17
N ASP A 67 38.02 2.07 -0.47
CA ASP A 67 36.78 2.80 -0.20
C ASP A 67 36.38 2.59 1.27
N ASN A 68 36.69 3.57 2.11
CA ASN A 68 36.46 3.51 3.56
C ASN A 68 35.04 3.92 3.98
N ASN A 69 34.16 4.19 3.02
CA ASN A 69 32.78 4.62 3.26
C ASN A 69 31.77 3.52 2.94
N ALA A 70 32.20 2.29 2.64
CA ALA A 70 31.30 1.15 2.42
C ALA A 70 30.54 0.81 3.72
N GLY A 71 29.20 0.75 3.65
CA GLY A 71 28.35 0.51 4.83
C GLY A 71 26.86 0.43 4.52
N GLN A 72 26.07 0.08 5.53
CA GLN A 72 24.60 0.08 5.51
C GLN A 72 24.07 1.52 5.44
N ARG A 73 23.16 1.80 4.50
CA ARG A 73 22.52 3.11 4.33
C ARG A 73 21.09 3.14 4.85
N PHE A 74 20.17 2.63 4.04
CA PHE A 74 18.75 2.77 4.27
C PHE A 74 18.19 1.43 4.72
N VAL A 75 17.41 1.48 5.80
CA VAL A 75 16.76 0.32 6.39
C VAL A 75 15.27 0.51 6.22
N TYR A 76 14.65 -0.45 5.55
CA TYR A 76 13.22 -0.48 5.32
C TYR A 76 12.65 -1.63 6.14
N ASN A 77 11.79 -1.32 7.10
CA ASN A 77 11.13 -2.32 7.94
C ASN A 77 9.70 -2.53 7.47
N ALA A 78 9.35 -3.76 7.12
CA ALA A 78 7.99 -4.17 6.81
C ALA A 78 7.45 -5.03 7.95
N THR A 79 6.44 -4.54 8.66
CA THR A 79 5.76 -5.28 9.72
C THR A 79 4.44 -5.83 9.21
N SER A 80 4.27 -7.14 9.34
CA SER A 80 3.02 -7.82 9.00
C SER A 80 1.97 -7.55 10.08
N PHE A 81 0.74 -7.24 9.66
CA PHE A 81 -0.40 -7.01 10.56
C PHE A 81 -1.62 -7.81 10.09
N GLU A 82 -2.51 -8.14 11.04
CA GLU A 82 -3.71 -8.91 10.77
C GLU A 82 -4.93 -7.99 10.66
N VAL A 83 -5.81 -8.28 9.69
CA VAL A 83 -7.08 -7.58 9.50
C VAL A 83 -8.18 -8.62 9.41
N GLY A 84 -9.12 -8.55 10.34
CA GLY A 84 -10.25 -9.48 10.43
C GLY A 84 -11.58 -8.74 10.36
N LEU A 85 -12.53 -9.33 9.65
CA LEU A 85 -13.93 -8.92 9.65
C LEU A 85 -14.77 -10.20 9.74
N GLY A 86 -15.71 -10.21 10.68
CA GLY A 86 -16.61 -11.34 10.88
C GLY A 86 -18.05 -10.85 10.96
N TYR A 87 -18.97 -11.69 10.51
CA TYR A 87 -20.39 -11.51 10.75
C TYR A 87 -20.92 -12.69 11.57
N ALA A 88 -21.91 -12.42 12.41
CA ALA A 88 -22.58 -13.44 13.21
C ALA A 88 -24.08 -13.37 12.94
N ILE A 89 -24.70 -14.53 12.75
CA ILE A 89 -26.14 -14.65 12.56
C ILE A 89 -26.70 -15.70 13.51
N THR A 90 -27.91 -15.46 13.99
CA THR A 90 -28.59 -16.41 14.87
C THR A 90 -29.11 -17.62 14.08
N ARG A 91 -29.08 -18.81 14.69
CA ARG A 91 -29.54 -20.05 14.05
C ARG A 91 -31.00 -19.98 13.60
N LYS A 92 -31.87 -19.39 14.42
CA LYS A 92 -33.29 -19.17 14.09
C LYS A 92 -33.47 -18.35 12.81
N SER A 93 -32.61 -17.36 12.59
CA SER A 93 -32.66 -16.54 11.36
C SER A 93 -32.20 -17.29 10.11
N ILE A 94 -31.34 -18.30 10.26
CA ILE A 94 -30.97 -19.19 9.15
C ILE A 94 -32.13 -20.13 8.82
N ASP A 95 -32.75 -20.72 9.86
CA ASP A 95 -33.81 -21.71 9.67
C ASP A 95 -35.10 -21.08 9.14
N ASP A 96 -35.41 -19.83 9.52
CA ASP A 96 -36.57 -19.08 9.01
C ASP A 96 -36.35 -18.48 7.61
N ASN A 97 -35.10 -18.43 7.12
CA ASN A 97 -34.82 -17.87 5.80
C ASN A 97 -35.13 -18.91 4.70
N LEU A 98 -36.36 -18.85 4.18
CA LEU A 98 -36.83 -19.71 3.08
C LEU A 98 -35.97 -19.57 1.80
N TYR A 99 -35.26 -18.45 1.65
CA TYR A 99 -34.35 -18.19 0.53
C TYR A 99 -32.90 -18.18 1.02
N LYS A 100 -32.26 -19.36 1.05
CA LYS A 100 -30.80 -19.54 1.29
C LYS A 100 -29.87 -18.70 0.39
N ARG A 101 -30.41 -17.96 -0.58
CA ARG A 101 -29.70 -17.19 -1.60
C ARG A 101 -29.14 -15.86 -1.08
N ASP A 102 -29.70 -15.29 0.00
CA ASP A 102 -29.34 -13.94 0.47
C ASP A 102 -28.04 -13.90 1.29
N PHE A 103 -27.50 -15.05 1.69
CA PHE A 103 -26.19 -15.14 2.34
C PHE A 103 -25.02 -14.75 1.43
N ASN A 104 -25.22 -14.79 0.10
CA ASN A 104 -24.21 -14.32 -0.83
C ASN A 104 -23.96 -12.82 -0.73
N ALA A 105 -24.98 -12.00 -0.39
CA ALA A 105 -24.81 -10.55 -0.28
C ALA A 105 -23.88 -10.17 0.89
N ALA A 106 -24.00 -10.86 2.03
CA ALA A 106 -23.12 -10.65 3.18
C ALA A 106 -21.68 -11.08 2.87
N ASN A 107 -21.49 -12.25 2.24
CA ASN A 107 -20.16 -12.72 1.83
C ASN A 107 -19.52 -11.77 0.79
N LEU A 108 -20.29 -11.32 -0.19
CA LEU A 108 -19.85 -10.37 -1.21
C LEU A 108 -19.46 -9.02 -0.59
N SER A 109 -20.27 -8.50 0.34
CA SER A 109 -19.97 -7.26 1.07
C SER A 109 -18.69 -7.37 1.91
N MET A 110 -18.40 -8.56 2.44
CA MET A 110 -17.18 -8.81 3.20
C MET A 110 -15.95 -8.75 2.30
N ILE A 111 -16.00 -9.39 1.13
CA ILE A 111 -14.92 -9.33 0.13
C ILE A 111 -14.66 -7.87 -0.27
N HIS A 112 -15.74 -7.11 -0.51
CA HIS A 112 -15.65 -5.70 -0.87
C HIS A 112 -15.02 -4.83 0.21
N SER A 113 -15.39 -5.05 1.48
CA SER A 113 -14.79 -4.32 2.60
C SER A 113 -13.27 -4.55 2.70
N PHE A 114 -12.81 -5.80 2.50
CA PHE A 114 -11.37 -6.08 2.46
C PHE A 114 -10.66 -5.48 1.25
N GLN A 115 -11.32 -5.40 0.09
CA GLN A 115 -10.76 -4.73 -1.09
C GLN A 115 -10.62 -3.23 -0.87
N GLU A 116 -11.65 -2.56 -0.36
CA GLU A 116 -11.63 -1.12 -0.04
C GLU A 116 -10.61 -0.78 1.04
N TYR A 117 -10.48 -1.65 2.05
CA TYR A 117 -9.47 -1.50 3.07
C TYR A 117 -8.07 -1.50 2.46
N LYS A 118 -7.78 -2.42 1.53
CA LYS A 118 -6.48 -2.49 0.85
C LYS A 118 -6.20 -1.22 0.04
N GLU A 119 -7.17 -0.74 -0.72
CA GLU A 119 -7.05 0.50 -1.49
C GLU A 119 -6.80 1.71 -0.59
N THR A 120 -7.61 1.87 0.45
CA THR A 120 -7.51 3.02 1.37
C THR A 120 -6.18 3.01 2.10
N ARG A 121 -5.73 1.83 2.57
CA ARG A 121 -4.46 1.69 3.28
C ARG A 121 -3.26 1.96 2.36
N ALA A 122 -3.31 1.48 1.12
CA ALA A 122 -2.28 1.73 0.13
C ALA A 122 -2.21 3.22 -0.28
N ALA A 123 -3.36 3.85 -0.52
CA ALA A 123 -3.45 5.27 -0.86
C ALA A 123 -3.00 6.18 0.30
N ASN A 124 -3.20 5.75 1.55
CA ASN A 124 -2.80 6.51 2.74
C ASN A 124 -1.30 6.84 2.76
N ILE A 125 -0.45 5.95 2.22
CA ILE A 125 1.00 6.18 2.08
C ILE A 125 1.27 7.44 1.24
N PHE A 126 0.55 7.61 0.13
CA PHE A 126 0.69 8.78 -0.73
C PHE A 126 0.00 10.01 -0.14
N ASN A 127 -1.20 9.86 0.42
CA ASN A 127 -1.92 10.98 1.03
C ASN A 127 -1.13 11.64 2.17
N ASN A 128 -0.34 10.85 2.90
CA ASN A 128 0.54 11.34 3.96
C ASN A 128 2.00 11.54 3.50
N GLY A 129 2.29 11.42 2.20
CA GLY A 129 3.64 11.42 1.65
C GLY A 129 4.41 12.74 1.80
N THR A 130 3.74 13.84 2.18
CA THR A 130 4.39 15.13 2.51
C THR A 130 4.94 15.17 3.94
N THR A 131 4.51 14.25 4.81
CA THR A 131 4.96 14.14 6.19
C THR A 131 5.89 12.94 6.32
N TYR A 132 6.98 13.09 7.07
CA TYR A 132 7.93 12.00 7.26
C TYR A 132 7.32 10.90 8.14
N ASP A 133 7.38 9.66 7.67
CA ASP A 133 6.99 8.46 8.41
C ASP A 133 8.16 7.46 8.42
N ALA A 134 8.73 7.27 9.62
CA ALA A 134 9.85 6.37 9.86
C ALA A 134 9.53 4.87 9.63
N THR A 135 8.25 4.52 9.52
CA THR A 135 7.80 3.15 9.23
C THR A 135 7.73 2.85 7.73
N ILE A 136 7.74 3.88 6.88
CA ILE A 136 7.58 3.76 5.43
C ILE A 136 8.91 4.04 4.70
N GLY A 137 9.68 5.03 5.16
CA GLY A 137 10.91 5.50 4.50
C GLY A 137 12.17 5.29 5.34
N GLY A 138 13.27 4.91 4.67
CA GLY A 138 14.56 4.63 5.30
C GLY A 138 15.58 5.77 5.26
N ASP A 139 15.30 6.86 4.54
CA ASP A 139 16.24 7.95 4.24
C ASP A 139 16.03 9.22 5.07
N GLY A 140 15.07 9.21 6.00
CA GLY A 140 14.79 10.32 6.90
C GLY A 140 14.01 11.48 6.28
N LYS A 141 13.43 11.31 5.08
CA LYS A 141 12.68 12.35 4.37
C LYS A 141 11.26 11.89 4.05
N PRO A 142 10.28 12.84 3.97
CA PRO A 142 8.95 12.51 3.48
C PRO A 142 9.00 12.01 2.03
N LEU A 143 8.07 11.16 1.61
CA LEU A 143 8.05 10.55 0.27
C LEU A 143 8.08 11.60 -0.86
N PHE A 144 7.42 12.74 -0.64
CA PHE A 144 7.36 13.87 -1.57
C PHE A 144 8.30 14.98 -1.10
N ALA A 145 9.61 14.70 -1.02
CA ALA A 145 10.64 15.70 -0.74
C ALA A 145 11.41 16.10 -2.01
N THR A 146 12.03 17.29 -1.98
CA THR A 146 12.95 17.74 -3.03
C THR A 146 14.41 17.36 -2.76
N ASP A 147 14.69 16.78 -1.60
CA ASP A 147 16.02 16.63 -1.03
C ASP A 147 16.29 15.24 -0.44
N HIS A 148 15.91 14.19 -1.17
CA HIS A 148 16.23 12.80 -0.82
C HIS A 148 17.74 12.55 -0.93
N PRO A 149 18.45 12.21 0.17
CA PRO A 149 19.91 12.11 0.15
C PRO A 149 20.41 10.88 -0.62
N TYR A 150 21.49 11.06 -1.38
CA TYR A 150 22.33 9.99 -1.90
C TYR A 150 23.81 10.35 -1.70
N ASP A 151 24.75 9.49 -2.12
CA ASP A 151 26.19 9.64 -1.84
C ASP A 151 26.78 11.01 -2.14
N TYR A 152 26.37 11.60 -3.26
CA TYR A 152 27.02 12.76 -3.85
C TYR A 152 26.05 13.93 -4.02
N GLY A 153 24.88 13.89 -3.37
CA GLY A 153 23.88 14.94 -3.49
C GLY A 153 22.50 14.54 -3.02
N THR A 154 21.48 15.16 -3.61
CA THR A 154 20.08 14.88 -3.34
C THR A 154 19.25 14.70 -4.62
N TRP A 155 18.23 13.86 -4.58
CA TRP A 155 17.21 13.74 -5.62
C TRP A 155 15.88 14.34 -5.17
N ALA A 156 15.06 14.76 -6.14
CA ALA A 156 13.76 15.35 -5.89
C ALA A 156 12.64 14.45 -6.42
N ASN A 157 11.69 14.10 -5.54
CA ASN A 157 10.49 13.34 -5.88
C ASN A 157 9.27 14.24 -6.17
N ARG A 158 9.45 15.56 -6.08
CA ARG A 158 8.46 16.58 -6.43
C ARG A 158 9.16 17.78 -7.08
N PRO A 159 8.45 18.58 -7.88
CA PRO A 159 9.01 19.83 -8.38
C PRO A 159 9.28 20.81 -7.22
N SER A 160 10.24 21.72 -7.43
CA SER A 160 10.60 22.79 -6.49
C SER A 160 9.49 23.84 -6.36
N VAL A 161 8.76 24.08 -7.46
CA VAL A 161 7.54 24.90 -7.50
C VAL A 161 6.40 24.00 -7.93
N ASP A 162 5.32 23.98 -7.15
CA ASP A 162 4.15 23.16 -7.47
C ASP A 162 3.56 23.62 -8.81
N ALA A 163 3.30 22.65 -9.69
CA ALA A 163 2.81 22.89 -11.05
C ALA A 163 1.51 22.13 -11.25
N ASP A 164 0.58 22.73 -11.99
CA ASP A 164 -0.65 22.05 -12.39
C ASP A 164 -0.35 20.85 -13.30
N LEU A 165 -1.19 19.83 -13.21
CA LEU A 165 -1.07 18.65 -14.07
C LEU A 165 -1.44 19.01 -15.51
N ASN A 166 -0.42 19.09 -16.37
CA ASN A 166 -0.55 19.30 -17.80
C ASN A 166 0.57 18.53 -18.52
N GLU A 167 0.53 18.52 -19.85
CA GLU A 167 1.51 17.78 -20.63
C GLU A 167 2.96 18.25 -20.38
N THR A 168 3.16 19.56 -20.23
CA THR A 168 4.47 20.15 -19.97
C THR A 168 5.02 19.72 -18.61
N SER A 169 4.21 19.78 -17.55
CA SER A 169 4.63 19.37 -16.21
C SER A 169 4.87 17.86 -16.12
N LEU A 170 4.10 17.06 -16.85
CA LEU A 170 4.31 15.61 -16.94
C LEU A 170 5.62 15.28 -17.68
N LEU A 171 5.87 15.91 -18.82
CA LEU A 171 7.12 15.75 -19.58
C LEU A 171 8.32 16.19 -18.75
N GLN A 172 8.23 17.31 -18.04
CA GLN A 172 9.31 17.77 -17.16
C GLN A 172 9.56 16.78 -16.02
N GLY A 173 8.51 16.23 -15.40
CA GLY A 173 8.62 15.19 -14.39
C GLY A 173 9.34 13.94 -14.92
N MET A 174 8.99 13.49 -16.12
CA MET A 174 9.65 12.36 -16.78
C MET A 174 11.13 12.61 -17.08
N ILE A 175 11.52 13.86 -17.40
CA ILE A 175 12.92 14.24 -17.60
C ILE A 175 13.68 14.23 -16.26
N ASN A 176 13.08 14.76 -15.19
CA ASN A 176 13.74 14.92 -13.90
C ASN A 176 13.97 13.60 -13.14
N ILE A 177 13.13 12.58 -13.37
CA ILE A 177 13.23 11.26 -12.72
C ILE A 177 14.23 10.33 -13.44
N ARG A 178 14.69 10.70 -14.64
CA ARG A 178 15.54 9.88 -15.50
C ARG A 178 17.03 9.99 -15.15
#